data_AF-A0A2X7ES49-F1
#
_entry.id   AF-A0A2X7ES49-F1
#
_cell.length_a   1.000
_cell.length_b   1.000
_cell.length_c   1.000
_cell.angle_alpha   90.00
_cell.angle_beta   90.00
_cell.angle_gamma   90.00
#
_symmetry.space_group_name_H-M   'P 1'
#
loop_
_entity.id
_entity.type
_entity.pdbx_description
1 polymer ?
#
loop_
_entity_poly.entity_id
_entity_poly.type
_entity_poly.pdbx_seq_one_letter_code
_entity_poly.pdbx_strand_id
1 'polypeptide(L)'
;MKLKTTLFGNVYQFKDVKEVLAKANELRSGDVLAGVAAASSQERVAAKQVLSEMSVADIRNNPVIAYEDDCVTRLIQDDVNETAYNQIKNWSISELREYVLSDETSVDDIAFTRKGLTSEVVAAVAKICSNADLIYGAKKMPVIKKANTTIGIPGTFSARLQPNDTRDDVQSIAAQIYEGLSFGVGDAVIGVNPVTDDVENLSRVLDTIYGVIDKFNIPTQGCVLAHVTTQIEAIRRGAPGGLIFQSICGSKKG
;
A
#
# COMPACT_ATOMS: atom_id res chain seq x y z
N MET A 1 -5.70 -26.69 -6.09
CA MET A 1 -5.28 -26.44 -4.69
C MET A 1 -5.40 -27.64 -3.75
N LYS A 2 -4.40 -27.84 -2.87
CA LYS A 2 -4.52 -28.62 -1.62
C LYS A 2 -4.89 -27.64 -0.50
N LEU A 3 -5.91 -27.94 0.31
CA LEU A 3 -6.30 -27.15 1.50
C LEU A 3 -5.99 -27.87 2.82
N LYS A 4 -5.03 -28.79 2.78
CA LYS A 4 -4.61 -29.56 3.95
C LYS A 4 -3.14 -29.92 3.88
N THR A 5 -2.52 -30.07 5.03
CA THR A 5 -1.14 -30.59 5.17
C THR A 5 -1.05 -31.49 6.40
N THR A 6 -0.04 -32.37 6.43
CA THR A 6 0.29 -33.16 7.61
C THR A 6 1.60 -32.63 8.19
N LEU A 7 1.56 -32.14 9.42
CA LEU A 7 2.73 -31.61 10.13
C LEU A 7 2.88 -32.33 11.47
N PHE A 8 4.05 -32.93 11.70
CA PHE A 8 4.36 -33.72 12.90
C PHE A 8 3.30 -34.80 13.23
N GLY A 9 2.76 -35.47 12.22
CA GLY A 9 1.76 -36.52 12.37
C GLY A 9 0.31 -36.04 12.51
N ASN A 10 0.07 -34.74 12.63
CA ASN A 10 -1.27 -34.15 12.71
C ASN A 10 -1.70 -33.60 11.37
N VAL A 11 -2.94 -33.87 10.96
CA VAL A 11 -3.54 -33.31 9.75
C VAL A 11 -4.20 -31.97 10.08
N TYR A 12 -3.76 -30.92 9.40
CA TYR A 12 -4.38 -29.59 9.42
C TYR A 12 -5.16 -29.39 8.13
N GLN A 13 -6.44 -29.10 8.23
CA GLN A 13 -7.32 -28.84 7.10
C GLN A 13 -7.96 -27.46 7.25
N PHE A 14 -7.99 -26.71 6.15
CA PHE A 14 -8.55 -25.38 6.06
C PHE A 14 -9.79 -25.40 5.16
N LYS A 15 -10.75 -24.52 5.42
CA LYS A 15 -12.04 -24.44 4.73
C LYS A 15 -11.89 -23.93 3.30
N ASP A 16 -11.14 -22.84 3.12
CA ASP A 16 -11.01 -22.11 1.87
C ASP A 16 -9.71 -21.30 1.82
N VAL A 17 -9.42 -20.67 0.67
CA VAL A 17 -8.22 -19.83 0.46
C VAL A 17 -8.18 -18.67 1.46
N LYS A 18 -9.33 -18.10 1.81
CA LYS A 18 -9.42 -16.96 2.73
C LYS A 18 -9.00 -17.35 4.15
N GLU A 19 -9.41 -18.52 4.63
CA GLU A 19 -8.95 -19.04 5.93
C GLU A 19 -7.44 -19.32 5.93
N VAL A 20 -6.90 -19.91 4.85
CA VAL A 20 -5.45 -20.12 4.71
C VAL A 20 -4.69 -18.79 4.78
N LEU A 21 -5.12 -17.79 4.00
CA LEU A 21 -4.52 -16.45 4.00
C LEU A 21 -4.58 -15.81 5.40
N ALA A 22 -5.69 -15.96 6.12
CA ALA A 22 -5.83 -15.40 7.46
C ALA A 22 -4.90 -16.10 8.47
N LYS A 23 -4.95 -17.44 8.54
CA LYS A 23 -4.18 -18.22 9.51
C LYS A 23 -2.68 -18.24 9.22
N ALA A 24 -2.25 -17.94 7.99
CA ALA A 24 -0.85 -17.81 7.62
C ALA A 24 -0.18 -16.52 8.14
N ASN A 25 -0.94 -15.54 8.66
CA ASN A 25 -0.35 -14.33 9.25
C ASN A 25 0.47 -14.63 10.51
N GLU A 26 1.52 -13.84 10.73
CA GLU A 26 2.05 -13.65 12.09
C GLU A 26 0.97 -13.07 13.02
N LEU A 27 0.99 -13.49 14.28
CA LEU A 27 -0.03 -13.13 15.27
C LEU A 27 -0.16 -11.61 15.40
N ARG A 28 -1.40 -11.11 15.28
CA ARG A 28 -1.75 -9.69 15.48
C ARG A 28 -3.13 -9.56 16.10
N SER A 29 -3.32 -8.53 16.92
CA SER A 29 -4.55 -8.33 17.71
C SER A 29 -5.82 -8.20 16.86
N GLY A 30 -5.74 -7.53 15.70
CA GLY A 30 -6.89 -7.37 14.79
C GLY A 30 -7.43 -8.69 14.25
N ASP A 31 -6.54 -9.61 13.85
CA ASP A 31 -6.95 -10.92 13.34
C ASP A 31 -7.57 -11.79 14.43
N VAL A 32 -7.09 -11.66 15.67
CA VAL A 32 -7.67 -12.32 16.85
C VAL A 32 -9.06 -11.77 17.14
N LEU A 33 -9.22 -10.44 17.16
CA LEU A 33 -10.50 -9.77 17.39
C LEU A 33 -11.53 -10.15 16.32
N ALA A 34 -11.11 -10.28 15.06
CA ALA A 34 -11.96 -10.71 13.96
C ALA A 34 -12.24 -12.22 13.95
N GLY A 35 -11.60 -13.00 14.84
CA GLY A 35 -11.79 -14.46 14.94
C GLY A 35 -11.18 -15.25 13.78
N VAL A 36 -10.19 -14.69 13.06
CA VAL A 36 -9.60 -15.30 11.85
C VAL A 36 -8.15 -15.75 12.02
N ALA A 37 -7.54 -15.45 13.18
CA ALA A 37 -6.17 -15.87 13.48
C ALA A 37 -6.04 -17.40 13.65
N ALA A 38 -4.83 -17.91 13.42
CA ALA A 38 -4.49 -19.29 13.79
C ALA A 38 -4.55 -19.47 15.31
N ALA A 39 -5.07 -20.61 15.77
CA ALA A 39 -5.20 -20.97 17.18
C ALA A 39 -3.87 -21.33 17.83
N SER A 40 -2.85 -21.67 17.03
CA SER A 40 -1.51 -22.06 17.52
C SER A 40 -0.41 -21.74 16.51
N SER A 41 0.83 -21.77 16.96
CA SER A 41 2.00 -21.65 16.07
C SER A 41 2.08 -22.79 15.06
N GLN A 42 1.70 -24.01 15.45
CA GLN A 42 1.68 -25.18 14.57
C GLN A 42 0.66 -25.00 13.44
N GLU A 43 -0.56 -24.54 13.77
CA GLU A 43 -1.58 -24.26 12.75
C GLU A 43 -1.15 -23.12 11.82
N ARG A 44 -0.46 -22.09 12.35
CA ARG A 44 0.11 -21.01 11.52
C ARG A 44 1.15 -21.54 10.54
N VAL A 45 2.08 -22.39 11.00
CA VAL A 45 3.09 -23.02 10.14
C VAL A 45 2.43 -23.92 9.10
N ALA A 46 1.43 -24.70 9.49
CA ALA A 46 0.63 -25.51 8.56
C ALA A 46 -0.10 -24.66 7.52
N ALA A 47 -0.65 -23.50 7.90
CA ALA A 47 -1.30 -22.57 6.98
C ALA A 47 -0.28 -21.95 6.01
N LYS A 48 0.90 -21.55 6.48
CA LYS A 48 2.00 -21.08 5.60
C LYS A 48 2.46 -22.16 4.63
N GLN A 49 2.56 -23.41 5.07
CA GLN A 49 2.93 -24.53 4.20
C GLN A 49 1.85 -24.81 3.15
N VAL A 50 0.57 -24.80 3.54
CA VAL A 50 -0.53 -24.93 2.56
C VAL A 50 -0.51 -23.77 1.57
N LEU A 51 -0.28 -22.54 2.05
CA LEU A 51 -0.18 -21.34 1.23
C LEU A 51 1.00 -21.37 0.26
N SER A 52 2.17 -21.84 0.69
CA SER A 52 3.38 -21.90 -0.14
C SER A 52 3.20 -22.82 -1.35
N GLU A 53 2.40 -23.88 -1.20
CA GLU A 53 2.10 -24.86 -2.25
C GLU A 53 0.90 -24.48 -3.14
N MET A 54 0.17 -23.41 -2.82
CA MET A 54 -0.88 -22.89 -3.70
C MET A 54 -0.26 -22.27 -4.94
N SER A 55 -0.91 -22.44 -6.09
CA SER A 55 -0.51 -21.74 -7.30
C SER A 55 -0.97 -20.28 -7.30
N VAL A 56 -0.31 -19.43 -8.09
CA VAL A 56 -0.78 -18.08 -8.41
C VAL A 56 -2.21 -18.13 -8.94
N ALA A 57 -2.56 -19.12 -9.78
CA ALA A 57 -3.91 -19.30 -10.28
C ALA A 57 -4.93 -19.63 -9.19
N ASP A 58 -4.60 -20.51 -8.24
CA ASP A 58 -5.50 -20.87 -7.14
C ASP A 58 -5.90 -19.61 -6.35
N ILE A 59 -4.96 -18.69 -6.09
CA ILE A 59 -5.24 -17.47 -5.33
C ILE A 59 -5.90 -16.39 -6.21
N ARG A 60 -5.41 -16.17 -7.43
CA ARG A 60 -5.95 -15.16 -8.36
C ARG A 60 -7.43 -15.39 -8.68
N ASN A 61 -7.83 -16.66 -8.83
CA ASN A 61 -9.20 -17.05 -9.14
C ASN A 61 -10.13 -17.13 -7.91
N ASN A 62 -9.62 -16.89 -6.70
CA ASN A 62 -10.39 -16.89 -5.46
C ASN A 62 -10.16 -15.58 -4.68
N PRO A 63 -10.57 -14.42 -5.22
CA PRO A 63 -10.47 -13.16 -4.49
C PRO A 63 -11.30 -13.23 -3.20
N VAL A 64 -10.85 -12.54 -2.15
CA VAL A 64 -11.46 -12.68 -0.82
C VAL A 64 -12.86 -12.06 -0.73
N ILE A 65 -13.21 -11.21 -1.70
CA ILE A 65 -14.56 -10.71 -1.99
C ILE A 65 -14.82 -10.95 -3.48
N ALA A 66 -15.99 -11.49 -3.81
CA ALA A 66 -16.34 -11.88 -5.17
C ALA A 66 -16.33 -10.70 -6.15
N TYR A 67 -16.02 -10.98 -7.41
CA TYR A 67 -15.87 -9.98 -8.47
C TYR A 67 -17.19 -9.21 -8.72
N GLU A 68 -18.31 -9.92 -8.72
CA GLU A 68 -19.65 -9.38 -8.91
C GLU A 68 -20.05 -8.39 -7.80
N ASP A 69 -19.57 -8.61 -6.58
CA ASP A 69 -20.03 -7.88 -5.39
C ASP A 69 -19.20 -6.61 -5.09
N ASP A 70 -17.96 -6.53 -5.60
CA ASP A 70 -17.00 -5.53 -5.14
C ASP A 70 -16.23 -4.83 -6.27
N CYS A 71 -16.30 -3.49 -6.32
CA CYS A 71 -15.62 -2.72 -7.36
C CYS A 71 -14.10 -2.65 -7.18
N VAL A 72 -13.58 -2.83 -5.97
CA VAL A 72 -12.14 -2.90 -5.71
C VAL A 72 -11.59 -4.22 -6.23
N THR A 73 -12.30 -5.34 -5.99
CA THR A 73 -11.97 -6.63 -6.63
C THR A 73 -11.98 -6.50 -8.14
N ARG A 74 -13.01 -5.88 -8.74
CA ARG A 74 -13.05 -5.68 -10.20
C ARG A 74 -11.87 -4.89 -10.71
N LEU A 75 -11.58 -3.74 -10.10
CA LEU A 75 -10.44 -2.90 -10.49
C LEU A 75 -9.12 -3.69 -10.44
N ILE A 76 -8.89 -4.46 -9.37
CA ILE A 76 -7.68 -5.30 -9.23
C ILE A 76 -7.62 -6.37 -10.33
N GLN A 77 -8.73 -7.07 -10.60
CA GLN A 77 -8.78 -8.18 -11.54
C GLN A 77 -8.72 -7.72 -12.99
N ASP A 78 -9.37 -6.59 -13.31
CA ASP A 78 -9.45 -6.02 -14.65
C ASP A 78 -8.11 -5.38 -15.09
N ASP A 79 -7.29 -4.92 -14.14
CA ASP A 79 -5.96 -4.36 -14.41
C ASP A 79 -4.87 -5.43 -14.65
N VAL A 80 -5.20 -6.72 -14.50
CA VAL A 80 -4.23 -7.82 -14.73
C VAL A 80 -3.87 -7.93 -16.20
N ASN A 81 -2.56 -7.93 -16.48
CA ASN A 81 -2.06 -8.32 -17.78
C ASN A 81 -2.10 -9.85 -17.93
N GLU A 82 -3.05 -10.34 -18.73
CA GLU A 82 -3.23 -11.79 -18.92
C GLU A 82 -2.02 -12.49 -19.55
N THR A 83 -1.18 -11.79 -20.32
CA THR A 83 0.04 -12.40 -20.87
C THR A 83 1.05 -12.68 -19.75
N ALA A 84 1.29 -11.70 -18.87
CA ALA A 84 2.15 -11.87 -17.71
C ALA A 84 1.59 -12.95 -16.77
N TYR A 85 0.28 -12.91 -16.47
CA TYR A 85 -0.37 -13.92 -15.64
C TYR A 85 -0.21 -15.33 -16.22
N ASN A 86 -0.44 -15.52 -17.52
CA ASN A 86 -0.36 -16.85 -18.14
C ASN A 86 1.04 -17.50 -18.05
N GLN A 87 2.11 -16.70 -17.91
CA GLN A 87 3.48 -17.20 -17.72
C GLN A 87 3.70 -17.74 -16.30
N ILE A 88 3.05 -17.16 -15.29
CA ILE A 88 3.30 -17.43 -13.87
C ILE A 88 2.14 -18.15 -13.16
N LYS A 89 0.99 -18.33 -13.81
CA LYS A 89 -0.24 -18.86 -13.19
C LYS A 89 -0.05 -20.22 -12.49
N ASN A 90 0.88 -21.03 -12.98
CA ASN A 90 1.17 -22.36 -12.44
C ASN A 90 2.28 -22.36 -11.38
N TRP A 91 2.94 -21.23 -11.13
CA TRP A 91 3.94 -21.12 -10.08
C TRP A 91 3.27 -21.22 -8.73
N SER A 92 3.89 -21.95 -7.82
CA SER A 92 3.60 -21.92 -6.41
C SER A 92 3.95 -20.56 -5.80
N ILE A 93 3.31 -20.20 -4.69
CA ILE A 93 3.68 -18.99 -3.94
C ILE A 93 5.10 -19.09 -3.40
N SER A 94 5.58 -20.31 -3.10
CA SER A 94 6.99 -20.54 -2.75
C SER A 94 7.94 -20.14 -3.87
N GLU A 95 7.71 -20.63 -5.10
CA GLU A 95 8.51 -20.29 -6.27
C GLU A 95 8.46 -18.78 -6.57
N LEU A 96 7.29 -18.14 -6.42
CA LEU A 96 7.16 -16.70 -6.61
C LEU A 96 7.95 -15.91 -5.54
N ARG A 97 7.96 -16.36 -4.27
CA ARG A 97 8.82 -15.77 -3.22
C ARG A 97 10.29 -15.87 -3.59
N GLU A 98 10.74 -17.06 -3.99
CA GLU A 98 12.15 -17.30 -4.35
C GLU A 98 12.57 -16.49 -5.58
N TYR A 99 11.70 -16.41 -6.60
CA TYR A 99 11.89 -15.55 -7.76
C TYR A 99 12.05 -14.08 -7.36
N VAL A 100 11.14 -13.57 -6.51
CA VAL A 100 11.23 -12.18 -6.04
C VAL A 100 12.53 -11.93 -5.27
N LEU A 101 13.03 -12.89 -4.49
CA LEU A 101 14.24 -12.73 -3.67
C LEU A 101 15.55 -13.02 -4.41
N SER A 102 15.50 -13.68 -5.57
CA SER A 102 16.70 -14.03 -6.36
C SER A 102 17.44 -12.80 -6.88
N ASP A 103 18.77 -12.82 -6.80
CA ASP A 103 19.65 -11.78 -7.35
C ASP A 103 19.69 -11.81 -8.88
N GLU A 104 19.39 -12.97 -9.48
CA GLU A 104 19.28 -13.13 -10.94
C GLU A 104 17.98 -12.51 -11.49
N THR A 105 17.04 -12.14 -10.62
CA THR A 105 15.76 -11.53 -11.02
C THR A 105 15.87 -10.01 -10.95
N SER A 106 15.93 -9.37 -12.12
CA SER A 106 16.13 -7.93 -12.28
C SER A 106 14.86 -7.10 -11.97
N VAL A 107 15.04 -5.78 -11.93
CA VAL A 107 13.92 -4.82 -11.75
C VAL A 107 12.92 -4.92 -12.91
N ASP A 108 13.41 -5.13 -14.13
CA ASP A 108 12.58 -5.23 -15.34
C ASP A 108 11.79 -6.54 -15.38
N ASP A 109 12.41 -7.64 -14.92
CA ASP A 109 11.74 -8.93 -14.77
C ASP A 109 10.54 -8.81 -13.83
N ILE A 110 10.75 -8.25 -12.63
CA ILE A 110 9.67 -7.99 -11.67
C ILE A 110 8.66 -6.99 -12.27
N ALA A 111 9.09 -6.05 -13.10
CA ALA A 111 8.21 -5.07 -13.72
C ALA A 111 7.19 -5.65 -14.67
N PHE A 112 7.56 -6.71 -15.39
CA PHE A 112 6.60 -7.45 -16.18
C PHE A 112 5.80 -8.43 -15.31
N THR A 113 6.48 -9.24 -14.49
CA THR A 113 5.85 -10.29 -13.67
C THR A 113 4.76 -9.75 -12.76
N ARG A 114 4.96 -8.59 -12.12
CA ARG A 114 3.97 -8.01 -11.20
C ARG A 114 2.63 -7.67 -11.86
N LYS A 115 2.61 -7.48 -13.19
CA LYS A 115 1.37 -7.20 -13.95
C LYS A 115 0.46 -8.42 -14.04
N GLY A 116 0.98 -9.63 -13.78
CA GLY A 116 0.20 -10.87 -13.73
C GLY A 116 -0.35 -11.20 -12.35
N LEU A 117 -0.11 -10.35 -11.34
CA LEU A 117 -0.48 -10.60 -9.94
C LEU A 117 -1.74 -9.82 -9.55
N THR A 118 -2.51 -10.40 -8.63
CA THR A 118 -3.55 -9.67 -7.88
C THR A 118 -3.08 -9.39 -6.46
N SER A 119 -3.81 -8.52 -5.76
CA SER A 119 -3.50 -8.13 -4.37
C SER A 119 -3.41 -9.34 -3.42
N GLU A 120 -4.28 -10.34 -3.58
CA GLU A 120 -4.23 -11.57 -2.77
C GLU A 120 -2.96 -12.37 -3.01
N VAL A 121 -2.43 -12.41 -4.23
CA VAL A 121 -1.16 -13.09 -4.55
C VAL A 121 0.01 -12.33 -3.91
N VAL A 122 0.00 -11.00 -3.97
CA VAL A 122 1.00 -10.15 -3.28
C VAL A 122 0.96 -10.41 -1.77
N ALA A 123 -0.24 -10.47 -1.17
CA ALA A 123 -0.42 -10.78 0.24
C ALA A 123 0.06 -12.19 0.59
N ALA A 124 -0.19 -13.17 -0.29
CA ALA A 124 0.23 -14.55 -0.09
C ALA A 124 1.75 -14.70 0.02
N VAL A 125 2.50 -14.06 -0.89
CA VAL A 125 3.97 -14.05 -0.87
C VAL A 125 4.48 -13.40 0.43
N ALA A 126 3.93 -12.24 0.80
CA ALA A 126 4.36 -11.54 2.02
C ALA A 126 4.14 -12.37 3.29
N LYS A 127 3.08 -13.19 3.36
CA LYS A 127 2.77 -14.04 4.52
C LYS A 127 3.78 -15.17 4.74
N ILE A 128 4.52 -15.57 3.72
CA ILE A 128 5.57 -16.60 3.81
C ILE A 128 6.99 -16.02 3.82
N CYS A 129 7.12 -14.69 3.92
CA CYS A 129 8.40 -14.00 4.06
C CYS A 129 8.79 -13.79 5.53
N SER A 130 10.09 -13.88 5.81
CA SER A 130 10.69 -13.36 7.04
C SER A 130 10.77 -11.82 7.00
N ASN A 131 11.09 -11.18 8.14
CA ASN A 131 11.34 -9.74 8.16
C ASN A 131 12.50 -9.34 7.22
N ALA A 132 13.55 -10.14 7.15
CA ALA A 132 14.70 -9.86 6.30
C ALA A 132 14.34 -9.99 4.81
N ASP A 133 13.52 -10.99 4.47
CA ASP A 133 13.01 -11.17 3.10
C ASP A 133 12.19 -9.96 2.65
N LEU A 134 11.31 -9.45 3.52
CA LEU A 134 10.49 -8.28 3.23
C LEU A 134 11.36 -7.03 2.98
N ILE A 135 12.42 -6.83 3.78
CA ILE A 135 13.36 -5.72 3.62
C ILE A 135 14.16 -5.87 2.32
N TYR A 136 14.73 -7.05 2.07
CA TYR A 136 15.58 -7.32 0.91
C TYR A 136 14.79 -7.27 -0.39
N GLY A 137 13.65 -7.96 -0.43
CA GLY A 137 12.73 -7.97 -1.56
C GLY A 137 12.20 -6.57 -1.88
N ALA A 138 11.81 -5.78 -0.88
CA ALA A 138 11.38 -4.40 -1.11
C ALA A 138 12.52 -3.53 -1.67
N LYS A 139 13.74 -3.67 -1.14
CA LYS A 139 14.91 -2.87 -1.57
C LYS A 139 15.24 -3.07 -3.05
N LYS A 140 15.04 -4.26 -3.61
CA LYS A 140 15.30 -4.56 -5.02
C LYS A 140 14.17 -4.18 -5.97
N MET A 141 13.07 -3.63 -5.48
CA MET A 141 11.91 -3.22 -6.28
C MET A 141 11.65 -1.70 -6.19
N PRO A 142 12.58 -0.84 -6.65
CA PRO A 142 12.37 0.61 -6.57
C PRO A 142 11.17 1.04 -7.41
N VAL A 143 10.37 1.97 -6.87
CA VAL A 143 9.24 2.58 -7.57
C VAL A 143 9.45 4.09 -7.60
N ILE A 144 9.65 4.63 -8.80
CA ILE A 144 9.93 6.05 -9.02
C ILE A 144 8.67 6.73 -9.55
N LYS A 145 8.32 7.88 -8.97
CA LYS A 145 7.19 8.73 -9.41
C LYS A 145 7.61 10.20 -9.43
N LYS A 146 6.89 11.00 -10.21
CA LYS A 146 7.17 12.43 -10.40
C LYS A 146 5.89 13.25 -10.23
N ALA A 147 5.91 14.19 -9.30
CA ALA A 147 4.99 15.32 -9.24
C ALA A 147 5.78 16.59 -9.65
N ASN A 148 5.99 17.55 -8.74
CA ASN A 148 6.99 18.61 -8.93
C ASN A 148 8.41 18.10 -8.64
N THR A 149 8.56 17.18 -7.70
CA THR A 149 9.81 16.44 -7.41
C THR A 149 9.73 14.97 -7.84
N THR A 150 10.90 14.37 -8.09
CA THR A 150 11.02 12.94 -8.35
C THR A 150 11.29 12.21 -7.03
N ILE A 151 10.43 11.27 -6.65
CA ILE A 151 10.56 10.47 -5.43
C ILE A 151 10.85 9.00 -5.75
N GLY A 152 11.62 8.33 -4.90
CA GLY A 152 11.87 6.88 -4.97
C GLY A 152 13.15 6.45 -5.70
N ILE A 153 14.00 7.39 -6.12
CA ILE A 153 15.30 7.07 -6.73
C ILE A 153 16.20 6.39 -5.67
N PRO A 154 16.82 5.23 -5.96
CA PRO A 154 17.76 4.60 -5.05
C PRO A 154 18.87 5.57 -4.61
N GLY A 155 19.10 5.66 -3.30
CA GLY A 155 20.05 6.61 -2.71
C GLY A 155 19.43 7.90 -2.20
N THR A 156 18.12 8.10 -2.39
CA THR A 156 17.35 9.21 -1.82
C THR A 156 16.44 8.75 -0.69
N PHE A 157 16.08 9.67 0.22
CA PHE A 157 15.07 9.46 1.25
C PHE A 157 14.28 10.76 1.45
N SER A 158 13.03 10.77 1.00
CA SER A 158 12.15 11.95 1.07
C SER A 158 11.30 11.95 2.33
N ALA A 159 10.93 13.14 2.79
CA ALA A 159 10.12 13.32 3.99
C ALA A 159 8.92 14.25 3.74
N ARG A 160 7.76 13.86 4.28
CA ARG A 160 6.59 14.72 4.36
C ARG A 160 6.78 15.72 5.50
N LEU A 161 6.55 17.00 5.22
CA LEU A 161 6.35 18.02 6.25
C LEU A 161 4.85 18.07 6.57
N GLN A 162 4.46 17.79 7.81
CA GLN A 162 3.05 17.79 8.26
C GLN A 162 2.82 18.83 9.36
N PRO A 163 2.63 20.11 9.01
CA PRO A 163 2.53 21.20 9.96
C PRO A 163 1.09 21.35 10.45
N ASN A 164 0.61 20.42 11.27
CA ASN A 164 -0.76 20.47 11.78
C ASN A 164 -0.90 21.50 12.90
N ASP A 165 -2.07 22.11 13.01
CA ASP A 165 -2.44 22.99 14.13
C ASP A 165 -3.80 22.59 14.71
N THR A 166 -3.98 22.76 16.01
CA THR A 166 -5.22 22.39 16.72
C THR A 166 -6.46 23.17 16.29
N ARG A 167 -6.29 24.27 15.56
CA ARG A 167 -7.35 25.16 15.08
C ARG A 167 -7.12 25.62 13.64
N ASP A 168 -6.22 24.96 12.91
CA ASP A 168 -5.75 25.37 11.59
C ASP A 168 -5.21 26.82 11.56
N ASP A 169 -4.55 27.26 12.64
CA ASP A 169 -3.92 28.58 12.71
C ASP A 169 -2.75 28.70 11.72
N VAL A 170 -2.88 29.61 10.76
CA VAL A 170 -1.91 29.76 9.66
C VAL A 170 -0.53 30.24 10.10
N GLN A 171 -0.41 30.93 11.25
CA GLN A 171 0.90 31.35 11.77
C GLN A 171 1.63 30.15 12.38
N SER A 172 0.91 29.32 13.15
CA SER A 172 1.41 28.04 13.68
C SER A 172 1.84 27.10 12.55
N ILE A 173 1.01 26.96 11.51
CA ILE A 173 1.32 26.16 10.32
C ILE A 173 2.60 26.69 9.64
N ALA A 174 2.67 27.99 9.37
CA ALA A 174 3.83 28.60 8.71
C ALA A 174 5.11 28.44 9.53
N ALA A 175 5.05 28.61 10.86
CA ALA A 175 6.20 28.41 11.74
C ALA A 175 6.78 26.99 11.63
N GLN A 176 5.92 25.97 11.67
CA GLN A 176 6.31 24.57 11.49
C GLN A 176 6.87 24.28 10.08
N ILE A 177 6.33 24.95 9.04
CA ILE A 177 6.89 24.86 7.68
C ILE A 177 8.33 25.37 7.65
N TYR A 178 8.59 26.57 8.19
CA TYR A 178 9.93 27.14 8.21
C TYR A 178 10.92 26.26 8.98
N GLU A 179 10.50 25.73 10.14
CA GLU A 179 11.34 24.82 10.92
C GLU A 179 11.61 23.53 10.14
N GLY A 180 10.60 22.85 9.61
CA GLY A 180 10.78 21.60 8.86
C GLY A 180 11.67 21.76 7.62
N LEU A 181 11.51 22.85 6.87
CA LEU A 181 12.37 23.14 5.71
C LEU A 181 13.83 23.34 6.11
N SER A 182 14.12 23.91 7.28
CA SER A 182 15.49 24.08 7.78
C SER A 182 16.22 22.76 8.05
N PHE A 183 15.48 21.67 8.26
CA PHE A 183 16.00 20.31 8.39
C PHE A 183 15.95 19.51 7.07
N GLY A 184 15.59 20.13 5.95
CA GLY A 184 15.46 19.47 4.65
C GLY A 184 14.21 18.60 4.51
N VAL A 185 13.19 18.79 5.36
CA VAL A 185 11.91 18.07 5.28
C VAL A 185 10.96 18.80 4.33
N GLY A 186 10.19 18.04 3.54
CA GLY A 186 9.12 18.59 2.69
C GLY A 186 9.29 18.33 1.20
N ASP A 187 10.34 17.62 0.77
CA ASP A 187 10.55 17.23 -0.63
C ASP A 187 9.53 16.19 -1.14
N ALA A 188 8.95 15.40 -0.23
CA ALA A 188 7.85 14.48 -0.55
C ALA A 188 6.51 15.21 -0.72
N VAL A 189 6.17 16.11 0.21
CA VAL A 189 4.95 16.97 0.21
C VAL A 189 4.98 17.85 1.47
N ILE A 190 4.45 19.07 1.38
CA ILE A 190 4.05 19.88 2.54
C ILE A 190 2.54 19.72 2.69
N GLY A 191 2.11 18.94 3.69
CA GLY A 191 0.73 18.44 3.76
C GLY A 191 0.09 18.56 5.13
N VAL A 192 -0.99 19.35 5.27
CA VAL A 192 -1.72 19.56 6.53
C VAL A 192 -2.92 18.61 6.63
N ASN A 193 -3.14 17.98 7.78
CA ASN A 193 -4.40 17.34 8.11
C ASN A 193 -5.29 18.38 8.83
N PRO A 194 -6.33 18.92 8.16
CA PRO A 194 -7.09 20.03 8.71
C PRO A 194 -8.00 19.57 9.85
N VAL A 195 -8.26 20.46 10.79
CA VAL A 195 -9.29 20.26 11.83
C VAL A 195 -10.68 20.48 11.27
N THR A 196 -10.85 21.48 10.39
CA THR A 196 -12.14 21.81 9.76
C THR A 196 -12.15 21.44 8.27
N ASP A 197 -13.05 20.54 7.88
CA ASP A 197 -13.24 20.10 6.49
C ASP A 197 -14.27 20.98 5.76
N ASP A 198 -13.86 22.22 5.46
CA ASP A 198 -14.64 23.16 4.63
C ASP A 198 -13.75 23.87 3.60
N VAL A 199 -14.36 24.27 2.49
CA VAL A 199 -13.67 24.81 1.31
C VAL A 199 -12.88 26.08 1.62
N GLU A 200 -13.39 26.98 2.47
CA GLU A 200 -12.73 28.24 2.79
C GLU A 200 -11.49 27.99 3.66
N ASN A 201 -11.60 27.12 4.66
CA ASN A 201 -10.45 26.70 5.47
C ASN A 201 -9.38 26.00 4.62
N LEU A 202 -9.78 25.06 3.75
CA LEU A 202 -8.82 24.37 2.89
C LEU A 202 -8.07 25.36 1.99
N SER A 203 -8.79 26.32 1.42
CA SER A 203 -8.19 27.36 0.57
C SER A 203 -7.18 28.20 1.35
N ARG A 204 -7.55 28.67 2.54
CA ARG A 204 -6.65 29.44 3.42
C ARG A 204 -5.38 28.66 3.80
N VAL A 205 -5.50 27.39 4.12
CA VAL A 205 -4.34 26.53 4.46
C VAL A 205 -3.48 26.29 3.23
N LEU A 206 -4.08 25.99 2.07
CA LEU A 206 -3.36 25.84 0.80
C LEU A 206 -2.62 27.12 0.41
N ASP A 207 -3.27 28.29 0.51
CA ASP A 207 -2.65 29.59 0.25
C ASP A 207 -1.47 29.87 1.18
N THR A 208 -1.56 29.44 2.45
CA THR A 208 -0.46 29.56 3.42
C THR A 208 0.75 28.70 3.00
N ILE A 209 0.50 27.46 2.56
CA ILE A 209 1.55 26.56 2.07
C ILE A 209 2.20 27.13 0.81
N TYR A 210 1.39 27.51 -0.19
CA TYR A 210 1.89 28.02 -1.47
C TYR A 210 2.55 29.40 -1.33
N GLY A 211 2.10 30.23 -0.39
CA GLY A 211 2.78 31.49 -0.06
C GLY A 211 4.25 31.29 0.36
N VAL A 212 4.59 30.18 1.02
CA VAL A 212 5.99 29.84 1.34
C VAL A 212 6.69 29.21 0.13
N ILE A 213 6.05 28.26 -0.56
CA ILE A 213 6.61 27.59 -1.74
C ILE A 213 7.01 28.62 -2.81
N ASP A 214 6.10 29.52 -3.17
CA ASP A 214 6.29 30.50 -4.24
C ASP A 214 7.32 31.56 -3.84
N LYS A 215 7.28 32.03 -2.58
CA LYS A 215 8.22 33.05 -2.09
C LYS A 215 9.68 32.59 -2.15
N PHE A 216 9.94 31.31 -1.90
CA PHE A 216 11.29 30.76 -1.89
C PHE A 216 11.60 29.86 -3.10
N ASN A 217 10.70 29.79 -4.08
CA ASN A 217 10.79 28.91 -5.26
C ASN A 217 11.13 27.45 -4.89
N ILE A 218 10.45 26.92 -3.87
CA ILE A 218 10.75 25.59 -3.31
C ILE A 218 10.25 24.52 -4.28
N PRO A 219 11.09 23.59 -4.75
CA PRO A 219 10.65 22.49 -5.59
C PRO A 219 9.93 21.44 -4.73
N THR A 220 8.63 21.61 -4.52
CA THR A 220 7.76 20.67 -3.82
C THR A 220 6.29 20.84 -4.24
N GLN A 221 5.37 20.18 -3.54
CA GLN A 221 3.93 20.22 -3.75
C GLN A 221 3.20 20.42 -2.41
N GLY A 222 2.13 21.20 -2.43
CA GLY A 222 1.21 21.35 -1.30
C GLY A 222 0.08 20.31 -1.31
N CYS A 223 -0.47 20.01 -0.13
CA CYS A 223 -1.65 19.15 0.03
C CYS A 223 -2.41 19.53 1.32
N VAL A 224 -3.73 19.41 1.32
CA VAL A 224 -4.53 19.45 2.56
C VAL A 224 -5.41 18.20 2.60
N LEU A 225 -5.19 17.35 3.59
CA LEU A 225 -5.65 15.96 3.65
C LEU A 225 -7.10 15.82 4.15
N ALA A 226 -8.00 16.63 3.58
CA ALA A 226 -9.44 16.60 3.85
C ALA A 226 -10.15 15.49 3.04
N HIS A 227 -11.48 15.43 3.06
CA HIS A 227 -12.21 14.57 2.13
C HIS A 227 -11.95 14.98 0.67
N VAL A 228 -11.76 14.01 -0.23
CA VAL A 228 -11.42 14.26 -1.65
C VAL A 228 -12.40 15.19 -2.35
N THR A 229 -13.69 15.16 -2.00
CA THR A 229 -14.70 16.04 -2.60
C THR A 229 -14.52 17.49 -2.20
N THR A 230 -14.16 17.78 -0.94
CA THR A 230 -13.92 19.15 -0.47
C THR A 230 -12.66 19.72 -1.12
N GLN A 231 -11.60 18.90 -1.27
CA GLN A 231 -10.40 19.29 -1.99
C GLN A 231 -10.69 19.62 -3.45
N ILE A 232 -11.44 18.76 -4.16
CA ILE A 232 -11.85 19.01 -5.55
C ILE A 232 -12.64 20.32 -5.65
N GLU A 233 -13.56 20.58 -4.73
CA GLU A 233 -14.37 21.81 -4.74
C GLU A 233 -13.52 23.05 -4.47
N ALA A 234 -12.59 23.00 -3.51
CA ALA A 234 -11.67 24.11 -3.25
C ALA A 234 -10.81 24.44 -4.48
N ILE A 235 -10.26 23.41 -5.14
CA ILE A 235 -9.46 23.57 -6.35
C ILE A 235 -10.31 24.13 -7.51
N ARG A 236 -11.56 23.66 -7.67
CA ARG A 236 -12.50 24.21 -8.67
C ARG A 236 -12.80 25.70 -8.45
N ARG A 237 -12.74 26.17 -7.19
CA ARG A 237 -12.92 27.58 -6.81
C ARG A 237 -11.63 28.40 -6.84
N GLY A 238 -10.51 27.81 -7.23
CA GLY A 238 -9.24 28.52 -7.45
C GLY A 238 -8.17 28.32 -6.39
N ALA A 239 -8.39 27.48 -5.37
CA ALA A 239 -7.32 27.13 -4.43
C ALA A 239 -6.19 26.38 -5.17
N PRO A 240 -4.91 26.62 -4.82
CA PRO A 240 -3.79 26.01 -5.53
C PRO A 240 -3.70 24.50 -5.26
N GLY A 241 -3.73 23.70 -6.33
CA GLY A 241 -3.73 22.24 -6.26
C GLY A 241 -2.35 21.63 -6.52
N GLY A 242 -1.79 20.94 -5.52
CA GLY A 242 -0.58 20.11 -5.67
C GLY A 242 -0.94 18.63 -5.77
N LEU A 243 -0.91 17.92 -4.64
CA LEU A 243 -1.48 16.57 -4.54
C LEU A 243 -2.94 16.64 -4.07
N ILE A 244 -3.74 15.67 -4.49
CA ILE A 244 -5.10 15.44 -3.99
C ILE A 244 -5.08 14.15 -3.18
N PHE A 245 -5.41 14.25 -1.89
CA PHE A 245 -5.39 13.13 -0.95
C PHE A 245 -6.75 12.42 -0.88
N GLN A 246 -6.72 11.12 -0.55
CA GLN A 246 -7.91 10.42 -0.07
C GLN A 246 -7.49 9.21 0.77
N SER A 247 -8.19 9.00 1.89
CA SER A 247 -8.13 7.71 2.60
C SER A 247 -8.88 6.65 1.80
N ILE A 248 -8.23 5.51 1.54
CA ILE A 248 -8.80 4.40 0.76
C ILE A 248 -8.97 3.14 1.62
N CYS A 249 -9.90 2.27 1.22
CA CYS A 249 -10.13 0.97 1.83
C CYS A 249 -10.07 -0.15 0.78
N GLY A 250 -9.79 -1.38 1.21
CA GLY A 250 -9.63 -2.55 0.33
C GLY A 250 -10.94 -3.22 -0.12
N SER A 251 -12.09 -2.56 0.05
CA SER A 251 -13.40 -3.06 -0.38
C SER A 251 -14.33 -1.89 -0.69
N LYS A 252 -15.29 -2.08 -1.59
CA LYS A 252 -16.32 -1.09 -1.94
C LYS A 252 -17.14 -0.60 -0.75
N LYS A 253 -17.32 -1.46 0.25
CA LYS A 253 -18.15 -1.17 1.43
C LYS A 253 -17.47 -0.22 2.41
N GLY A 254 -16.14 -0.23 2.47
CA GLY A 254 -15.34 0.58 3.39
C GLY A 254 -15.03 1.94 2.80
#